data_AF-A0A259LXD6-F1
#
_entry.id   AF-A0A259LXD6-F1
#
_cell.length_a   1.000
_cell.length_b   1.000
_cell.length_c   1.000
_cell.angle_alpha   90.00
_cell.angle_beta   90.00
_cell.angle_gamma   90.00
#
_symmetry.space_group_name_H-M   'P 1'
#
loop_
_entity.id
_entity.type
_entity.pdbx_description
1 polymer ?
#
loop_
_entity_poly.entity_id
_entity_poly.type
_entity_poly.pdbx_seq_one_letter_code
_entity_poly.pdbx_strand_id
1 'polypeptide(L)'
;MKREADLVIPVLAVLNESDSGVLTTTQIRQLVKDRIMLSVDDLLPLRNRNDMRIDQVIRNIKCHRDVTGNPFAEGLLEARPRGMAITDKGRKYLSS
;
A
#
# COMPACT_ATOMS: atom_id res chain seq x y z
N MET A 1 -8.85 -5.18 -12.42
CA MET A 1 -8.41 -5.44 -11.04
C MET A 1 -6.97 -4.98 -10.83
N LYS A 2 -6.72 -4.23 -9.76
CA LYS A 2 -5.38 -3.75 -9.35
C LYS A 2 -4.49 -4.90 -8.87
N ARG A 3 -3.19 -4.73 -9.08
CA ARG A 3 -2.11 -5.57 -8.57
C ARG A 3 -1.24 -4.78 -7.59
N GLU A 4 -0.37 -5.46 -6.86
CA GLU A 4 0.53 -4.82 -5.88
C GLU A 4 1.37 -3.70 -6.52
N ALA A 5 1.90 -3.95 -7.73
CA ALA A 5 2.68 -2.97 -8.48
C ALA A 5 1.90 -1.67 -8.77
N ASP A 6 0.59 -1.77 -9.05
CA ASP A 6 -0.26 -0.60 -9.32
C ASP A 6 -0.47 0.27 -8.07
N LEU A 7 -0.25 -0.30 -6.88
CA LEU A 7 -0.50 0.35 -5.60
C LEU A 7 0.77 0.86 -4.92
N VAL A 8 1.96 0.59 -5.47
CA VAL A 8 3.23 1.07 -4.90
C VAL A 8 3.24 2.60 -4.79
N ILE A 9 3.00 3.29 -5.91
CA ILE A 9 2.98 4.76 -5.94
C ILE A 9 1.87 5.34 -5.04
N PRO A 10 0.60 4.90 -5.13
CA PRO A 10 -0.44 5.37 -4.22
C PRO A 10 -0.12 5.18 -2.73
N VAL A 11 0.46 4.03 -2.35
CA VAL A 11 0.84 3.74 -0.96
C VAL A 11 1.97 4.65 -0.49
N LEU A 12 3.00 4.85 -1.33
CA LEU A 12 4.08 5.76 -1.01
C LEU A 12 3.57 7.21 -0.89
N ALA A 13 2.67 7.65 -1.76
CA ALA A 13 2.11 8.99 -1.73
C ALA A 13 1.35 9.28 -0.42
N VAL A 14 0.43 8.38 0.00
CA VAL A 14 -0.31 8.57 1.25
C VAL A 14 0.59 8.58 2.48
N LEU A 15 1.68 7.80 2.46
CA LEU A 15 2.68 7.81 3.54
C LEU A 15 3.50 9.11 3.51
N ASN A 16 3.93 9.56 2.33
CA ASN A 16 4.72 10.77 2.18
C ASN A 16 3.99 12.03 2.67
N GLU A 17 2.67 12.09 2.41
CA GLU A 17 1.80 13.19 2.81
C GLU A 17 1.34 13.12 4.28
N SER A 18 1.52 11.98 4.95
CA SER A 18 1.25 11.91 6.39
C SER A 18 2.36 12.60 7.18
N ASP A 19 2.00 13.40 8.19
CA ASP A 19 2.96 14.16 9.00
C ASP A 19 4.07 13.30 9.61
N SER A 20 3.73 12.06 9.99
CA SER A 20 4.67 11.12 10.60
C SER A 20 5.46 10.30 9.58
N GLY A 21 5.02 10.23 8.32
CA GLY A 21 5.51 9.25 7.35
C GLY A 21 5.09 7.80 7.64
N VAL A 22 4.21 7.57 8.64
CA VAL A 22 3.84 6.24 9.15
C VAL A 22 2.32 6.10 9.25
N LEU A 23 1.77 5.06 8.63
CA LEU A 23 0.35 4.75 8.68
C LEU A 23 0.08 3.27 8.94
N THR A 24 -1.01 2.98 9.63
CA THR A 24 -1.51 1.61 9.78
C THR A 24 -2.00 1.07 8.43
N THR A 25 -2.04 -0.26 8.26
CA THR A 25 -2.63 -0.87 7.07
C THR A 25 -4.09 -0.44 6.85
N THR A 26 -4.87 -0.24 7.93
CA THR A 26 -6.26 0.24 7.81
C THR A 26 -6.33 1.65 7.24
N GLN A 27 -5.50 2.57 7.74
CA GLN A 27 -5.44 3.95 7.23
C GLN A 27 -4.99 3.98 5.76
N ILE A 28 -3.96 3.20 5.42
CA ILE A 28 -3.47 3.12 4.03
C ILE A 28 -4.58 2.60 3.11
N ARG A 29 -5.33 1.58 3.52
CA ARG A 29 -6.47 1.08 2.73
C ARG A 29 -7.51 2.16 2.47
N GLN A 30 -7.89 2.93 3.49
CA GLN A 30 -8.86 4.02 3.32
C GLN A 30 -8.33 5.09 2.37
N LEU A 31 -7.15 5.66 2.69
CA LEU A 31 -6.57 6.76 1.94
C LEU A 31 -6.22 6.41 0.49
N VAL A 32 -5.75 5.19 0.23
CA VAL A 32 -5.45 4.74 -1.15
C VAL A 32 -6.74 4.59 -1.95
N LYS A 33 -7.80 4.01 -1.37
CA LYS A 33 -9.09 3.84 -2.06
C LYS A 33 -9.72 5.18 -2.43
N ASP A 34 -9.51 6.22 -1.62
CA ASP A 34 -10.03 7.56 -1.89
C ASP A 34 -9.29 8.28 -3.04
N ARG A 35 -8.14 7.75 -3.49
CA ARG A 35 -7.24 8.41 -4.47
C ARG A 35 -7.13 7.71 -5.81
N ILE A 36 -7.63 6.49 -5.92
CA ILE A 36 -7.51 5.70 -7.14
C ILE A 36 -8.89 5.34 -7.68
N MET A 37 -9.00 5.30 -9.00
CA MET A 37 -10.17 4.72 -9.65
C MET A 37 -10.14 3.20 -9.49
N LEU A 38 -11.18 2.66 -8.86
CA LEU A 38 -11.39 1.24 -8.66
C LEU A 38 -12.33 0.69 -9.73
N SER A 39 -11.99 -0.46 -10.28
CA SER A 39 -12.89 -1.21 -11.14
C SER A 39 -13.95 -1.94 -10.31
N VAL A 40 -15.05 -2.38 -10.94
CA VAL A 40 -16.06 -3.24 -10.29
C VAL A 40 -15.40 -4.47 -9.66
N ASP A 41 -14.40 -5.07 -10.32
CA ASP A 41 -13.68 -6.23 -9.80
C ASP A 41 -12.90 -5.97 -8.51
N ASP A 42 -12.40 -4.75 -8.32
CA ASP A 42 -11.63 -4.35 -7.14
C ASP A 42 -12.51 -4.26 -5.89
N LEU A 43 -13.78 -3.92 -6.11
CA LEU A 43 -14.83 -3.76 -5.10
C LEU A 43 -15.55 -5.07 -4.79
N LEU A 44 -15.23 -6.16 -5.50
CA LEU A 44 -15.83 -7.45 -5.21
C LEU A 44 -15.42 -7.93 -3.80
N PRO A 45 -16.37 -8.39 -2.98
CA PRO A 45 -16.08 -8.90 -1.65
C PRO A 45 -15.29 -10.20 -1.75
N LEU A 46 -14.40 -10.43 -0.79
CA LEU A 46 -13.74 -11.71 -0.63
C LEU A 46 -14.64 -12.69 0.12
N ARG A 47 -14.71 -13.93 -0.37
CA ARG A 47 -15.51 -14.99 0.27
C ARG A 47 -15.06 -15.18 1.72
N ASN A 48 -16.02 -15.20 2.64
CA ASN A 48 -15.80 -15.37 4.09
C ASN A 48 -14.93 -14.28 4.74
N ARG A 49 -14.87 -13.07 4.16
CA ARG A 49 -14.12 -11.94 4.73
C ARG A 49 -14.94 -10.66 4.63
N ASN A 50 -14.69 -9.74 5.56
CA ASN A 50 -15.23 -8.38 5.53
C ASN A 50 -14.30 -7.41 4.77
N ASP A 51 -13.59 -7.91 3.75
CA ASP A 51 -12.61 -7.18 2.94
C ASP A 51 -13.02 -7.27 1.46
N MET A 52 -12.75 -6.21 0.69
CA MET A 52 -12.84 -6.25 -0.78
C MET A 52 -11.51 -6.74 -1.39
N ARG A 53 -11.50 -7.09 -2.68
CA ARG A 53 -10.26 -7.51 -3.36
C ARG A 53 -9.15 -6.48 -3.25
N ILE A 54 -9.46 -5.19 -3.39
CA ILE A 54 -8.47 -4.12 -3.23
C ILE A 54 -7.80 -4.12 -1.84
N ASP A 55 -8.57 -4.42 -0.78
CA ASP A 55 -8.05 -4.45 0.58
C ASP A 55 -7.02 -5.57 0.76
N GLN A 56 -7.20 -6.68 0.04
CA GLN A 56 -6.24 -7.79 0.02
C GLN A 56 -4.97 -7.43 -0.75
N VAL A 57 -5.07 -6.74 -1.89
CA VAL A 57 -3.89 -6.30 -2.64
C VAL A 57 -3.00 -5.39 -1.78
N ILE A 58 -3.60 -4.43 -1.07
CA ILE A 58 -2.86 -3.54 -0.14
C ILE A 58 -2.24 -4.34 1.01
N ARG A 59 -2.94 -5.35 1.53
CA ARG A 59 -2.40 -6.22 2.58
C ARG A 59 -1.24 -7.07 2.07
N ASN A 60 -1.32 -7.54 0.83
CA ASN A 60 -0.28 -8.35 0.22
C ASN A 60 1.05 -7.61 0.12
N ILE A 61 1.05 -6.29 -0.10
CA ILE A 61 2.28 -5.48 -0.07
C ILE A 61 3.08 -5.73 1.22
N LYS A 62 2.40 -5.81 2.37
CA LYS A 62 3.07 -6.12 3.65
C LYS A 62 3.40 -7.61 3.82
N CYS A 63 2.53 -8.50 3.36
CA CYS A 63 2.72 -9.94 3.52
C CYS A 63 3.81 -10.51 2.61
N HIS A 64 4.00 -9.94 1.42
CA HIS A 64 5.00 -10.33 0.43
C HIS A 64 6.26 -9.46 0.51
N ARG A 65 6.54 -8.90 1.69
CA ARG A 65 7.65 -7.96 1.92
C ARG A 65 9.04 -8.49 1.53
N ASP A 66 9.20 -9.80 1.49
CA ASP A 66 10.46 -10.48 1.17
C ASP A 66 10.57 -10.88 -0.32
N VAL A 67 9.56 -10.55 -1.14
CA VAL A 67 9.52 -10.86 -2.58
C VAL A 67 10.20 -9.75 -3.37
N THR A 68 11.15 -10.08 -4.24
CA THR A 68 11.80 -9.11 -5.15
C THR A 68 10.77 -8.34 -5.97
N GLY A 69 10.95 -7.02 -6.10
CA GLY A 69 9.97 -6.12 -6.72
C GLY A 69 8.88 -5.61 -5.77
N ASN A 70 8.78 -6.14 -4.56
CA ASN A 70 7.91 -5.57 -3.51
C ASN A 70 8.58 -4.32 -2.90
N PRO A 71 7.84 -3.24 -2.59
CA PRO A 71 8.42 -2.01 -2.07
C PRO A 71 9.17 -2.15 -0.74
N PHE A 72 8.93 -3.19 0.06
CA PHE A 72 9.76 -3.51 1.23
C PHE A 72 11.11 -4.10 0.82
N ALA A 73 11.12 -5.10 -0.06
CA ALA A 73 12.36 -5.70 -0.58
C ALA A 73 13.22 -4.67 -1.35
N GLU A 74 12.57 -3.74 -2.05
CA GLU A 74 13.22 -2.63 -2.73
C GLU A 74 13.68 -1.50 -1.77
N GLY A 75 13.39 -1.60 -0.47
CA GLY A 75 13.78 -0.61 0.54
C GLY A 75 13.06 0.74 0.43
N LEU A 76 11.91 0.79 -0.26
CA LEU A 76 11.05 1.98 -0.36
C LEU A 76 10.15 2.13 0.87
N LEU A 77 9.81 1.00 1.49
CA LEU A 77 9.03 0.92 2.71
C LEU A 77 9.79 0.17 3.79
N GLU A 78 9.47 0.47 5.05
CA GLU A 78 9.92 -0.29 6.20
C GLU A 78 8.74 -0.62 7.14
N ALA A 79 8.85 -1.76 7.83
CA ALA A 79 7.83 -2.19 8.76
C ALA A 79 8.06 -1.49 10.11
N ARG A 80 7.00 -0.88 10.66
CA ARG A 80 7.03 -0.28 12.00
C ARG A 80 6.01 -0.98 12.90
N PRO A 81 6.18 -0.99 14.24
CA PRO A 81 5.25 -1.64 15.16
C PRO A 81 3.78 -1.24 14.95
N ARG A 82 3.54 0.01 14.52
CA ARG A 82 2.20 0.57 14.28
C ARG A 82 1.78 0.61 12.80
N GLY A 83 2.58 0.08 11.86
CA GLY A 83 2.20 0.18 10.45
C GLY A 83 3.34 0.02 9.46
N MET A 84 3.26 0.81 8.39
CA MET A 84 4.26 0.91 7.34
C MET A 84 4.78 2.33 7.34
N ALA A 85 6.08 2.50 7.09
CA ALA A 85 6.69 3.81 6.96
C ALA A 85 7.38 3.94 5.61
N ILE A 86 7.30 5.13 5.02
CA ILE A 86 8.08 5.46 3.82
C ILE A 86 9.52 5.79 4.20
N THR A 87 10.48 5.21 3.48
CA THR A 87 11.91 5.50 3.68
C THR A 87 12.35 6.72 2.85
N ASP A 88 13.54 7.24 3.11
CA ASP A 88 14.12 8.29 2.25
C ASP A 88 14.27 7.85 0.80
N LYS A 89 14.58 6.56 0.56
CA LYS A 89 14.62 5.98 -0.79
C LYS A 89 13.23 6.00 -1.42
N GLY A 90 12.19 5.66 -0.66
CA GLY A 90 10.80 5.75 -1.09
C GLY A 90 10.38 7.17 -1.46
N ARG A 91 10.79 8.18 -0.68
CA ARG A 91 10.51 9.59 -0.99
C ARG A 91 11.20 10.04 -2.28
N LYS A 92 12.48 9.68 -2.45
CA LYS A 92 13.23 9.97 -3.68
C LYS A 92 12.62 9.30 -4.90
N TYR A 93 12.09 8.09 -4.73
CA TYR A 93 11.41 7.35 -5.80
C TYR A 93 10.14 8.08 -6.28
N LEU A 94 9.41 8.79 -5.41
CA LEU A 94 8.25 9.60 -5.82
C LEU A 94 8.63 10.89 -6.56
N SER A 95 9.82 11.42 -6.32
CA SER A 95 10.30 12.66 -6.96
C SER A 95 11.10 12.43 -8.24
N SER A 96 11.27 11.17 -8.66
CA SER A 96 12.00 10.77 -9.87
C SER A 96 11.02 10.57 -11.03
#